data_AF-A0A934GQB8-F1
#
_entry.id   AF-A0A934GQB8-F1
#
_cell.length_a   1.000
_cell.length_b   1.000
_cell.length_c   1.000
_cell.angle_alpha   90.00
_cell.angle_beta   90.00
_cell.angle_gamma   90.00
#
_symmetry.space_group_name_H-M   'P 1'
#
loop_
_entity.id
_entity.type
_entity.pdbx_description
1 polymer ?
#
loop_
_entity_poly.entity_id
_entity_poly.type
_entity_poly.pdbx_seq_one_letter_code
_entity_poly.pdbx_strand_id
1 'polypeptide(L)'
;MSQWIPILILLALVVSACSQEDSVDELPMGDAARGADLFTQSINGAPPCSGCHTLDGNPLVGPSFHEYGKTASARRTGITAQQYTYTSIVRPGDYVVDGFSNVMYSQFGQRLSRQQIADLIAYLLTL
;
A
#
# COMPACT_ATOMS: atom_id res chain seq x y z
N MET A 1 29.39 -61.70 -6.15
CA MET A 1 29.96 -60.33 -6.09
C MET A 1 28.86 -59.40 -6.58
N SER A 2 28.02 -58.93 -5.66
CA SER A 2 26.74 -58.28 -5.98
C SER A 2 26.52 -57.10 -5.06
N GLN A 3 27.06 -55.93 -5.42
CA GLN A 3 26.88 -54.63 -4.77
C GLN A 3 27.23 -53.55 -5.81
N TRP A 4 26.55 -52.44 -6.06
CA TRP A 4 25.44 -51.73 -5.42
C TRP A 4 24.91 -50.70 -6.45
N ILE A 5 23.61 -50.46 -6.50
CA ILE A 5 23.01 -49.30 -7.17
C ILE A 5 22.72 -48.26 -6.07
N PRO A 6 23.43 -47.11 -5.99
CA PRO A 6 22.96 -46.01 -5.19
C PRO A 6 21.96 -45.20 -6.02
N ILE A 7 20.66 -45.47 -5.82
CA ILE A 7 19.59 -44.59 -6.26
C ILE A 7 19.69 -43.32 -5.41
N LEU A 8 20.23 -42.26 -6.01
CA LEU A 8 20.15 -40.87 -5.56
C LEU A 8 18.67 -40.46 -5.51
N ILE A 9 18.00 -40.69 -4.38
CA ILE A 9 16.71 -40.07 -4.08
C ILE A 9 17.01 -38.68 -3.51
N LEU A 10 17.13 -37.71 -4.42
CA LEU A 10 17.12 -36.29 -4.10
C LEU A 10 15.69 -35.86 -3.72
N LEU A 11 15.52 -35.53 -2.43
CA LEU A 11 14.95 -34.27 -1.96
C LEU A 11 13.56 -33.86 -2.50
N ALA A 12 12.49 -34.37 -1.86
CA ALA A 12 11.17 -33.73 -1.90
C ALA A 12 11.05 -32.71 -0.75
N LEU A 13 11.71 -31.56 -0.89
CA LEU A 13 11.42 -30.37 -0.07
C LEU A 13 10.22 -29.66 -0.70
N VAL A 14 9.02 -30.01 -0.24
CA VAL A 14 7.80 -29.24 -0.54
C VAL A 14 7.85 -27.97 0.31
N VAL A 15 8.62 -26.98 -0.14
CA VAL A 15 8.51 -25.62 0.36
C VAL A 15 7.23 -25.06 -0.27
N SER A 16 6.12 -25.20 0.45
CA SER A 16 4.93 -24.41 0.17
C SER A 16 5.30 -22.96 0.43
N ALA A 17 5.80 -22.28 -0.61
CA ALA A 17 5.94 -20.84 -0.63
C ALA A 17 4.51 -20.28 -0.58
N CYS A 18 3.95 -20.14 0.61
CA CYS A 18 2.98 -19.09 0.83
C CYS A 18 3.77 -17.82 0.53
N SER A 19 3.48 -17.22 -0.62
CA SER A 19 3.88 -15.86 -0.91
C SER A 19 3.38 -15.03 0.26
N GLN A 20 4.29 -14.65 1.15
CA GLN A 20 4.02 -13.65 2.18
C GLN A 20 3.95 -12.32 1.45
N GLU A 21 2.84 -12.14 0.71
CA GLU A 21 2.55 -10.91 0.02
C GLU A 21 2.17 -9.91 1.09
N ASP A 22 2.93 -8.81 1.16
CA ASP A 22 2.64 -7.64 1.97
C ASP A 22 1.14 -7.30 1.86
N SER A 23 0.37 -7.78 2.85
CA SER A 23 -1.09 -7.72 2.83
C SER A 23 -1.57 -6.68 3.83
N VAL A 24 -2.68 -6.05 3.48
CA VAL A 24 -3.32 -5.02 4.31
C VAL A 24 -3.84 -5.59 5.65
N ASP A 25 -4.14 -6.89 5.68
CA ASP A 25 -4.73 -7.57 6.85
C ASP A 25 -3.72 -7.74 7.99
N GLU A 26 -2.42 -7.67 7.68
CA GLU A 26 -1.32 -7.75 8.64
C GLU A 26 -0.88 -6.37 9.15
N LEU A 27 -1.58 -5.28 8.79
CA LEU A 27 -1.20 -3.96 9.29
C LEU A 27 -1.55 -3.83 10.78
N PRO A 28 -0.70 -3.15 11.58
CA PRO A 28 -1.06 -2.82 12.95
C PRO A 28 -2.25 -1.85 12.97
N MET A 29 -2.85 -1.65 14.16
CA MET A 29 -3.88 -0.64 14.33
C MET A 29 -3.32 0.75 14.05
N GLY A 30 -3.95 1.47 13.12
CA GLY A 30 -3.57 2.83 12.75
C GLY A 30 -4.13 3.89 13.72
N ASP A 31 -3.42 5.00 13.83
CA ASP A 31 -3.82 6.20 14.56
C ASP A 31 -3.98 7.37 13.59
N ALA A 32 -5.21 7.86 13.46
CA ALA A 32 -5.54 8.93 12.53
C ALA A 32 -4.86 10.26 12.87
N ALA A 33 -4.58 10.55 14.15
CA ALA A 33 -3.89 11.77 14.52
C ALA A 33 -2.43 11.75 14.05
N ARG A 34 -1.74 10.62 14.24
CA ARG A 34 -0.40 10.42 13.67
C ARG A 34 -0.43 10.42 12.15
N GLY A 35 -1.46 9.83 11.55
CA GLY A 35 -1.64 9.86 10.09
C GLY A 35 -1.78 11.27 9.53
N ALA A 36 -2.49 12.16 10.23
CA ALA A 36 -2.63 13.56 9.86
C ALA A 36 -1.27 14.28 9.87
N ASP A 37 -0.43 14.01 10.86
CA ASP A 37 0.93 14.54 10.91
C ASP A 37 1.77 14.03 9.71
N LEU A 38 1.76 12.71 9.48
CA LEU A 38 2.50 12.06 8.39
C LEU A 38 2.07 12.54 7.00
N PHE A 39 0.79 12.88 6.81
CA PHE A 39 0.27 13.41 5.56
C PHE A 39 1.00 14.67 5.08
N THR A 40 1.54 15.46 6.03
CA THR A 40 2.19 16.75 5.75
C THR A 40 3.72 16.69 5.75
N GLN A 41 4.32 15.53 6.07
CA GLN A 41 5.75 15.41 6.33
C GLN A 41 6.48 14.61 5.26
N SER A 42 7.73 14.97 5.00
CA SER A 42 8.67 14.11 4.26
C SER A 42 9.17 13.01 5.19
N ILE A 43 9.06 11.75 4.76
CA ILE A 43 9.39 10.58 5.59
C ILE A 43 10.46 9.77 4.86
N ASN A 44 11.67 9.70 5.42
CA ASN A 44 12.78 8.93 4.84
C ASN A 44 13.07 9.25 3.35
N GLY A 45 12.88 10.51 2.96
CA GLY A 45 13.06 10.99 1.58
C GLY A 45 11.85 10.79 0.68
N ALA A 46 10.77 10.17 1.16
CA ALA A 46 9.48 10.17 0.48
C ALA A 46 8.81 11.54 0.62
N PRO A 47 8.24 12.10 -0.47
CA PRO A 47 7.58 13.41 -0.42
C PRO A 47 6.31 13.37 0.44
N PRO A 48 5.92 14.50 1.05
CA PRO A 48 4.66 14.60 1.78
C PRO A 48 3.46 14.40 0.85
N CYS A 49 2.42 13.74 1.34
CA CYS A 49 1.18 13.51 0.60
C CYS A 49 0.50 14.84 0.21
N SER A 50 0.52 15.82 1.14
CA SER A 50 -0.03 17.17 0.95
C SER A 50 0.64 17.97 -0.15
N GLY A 51 1.84 17.57 -0.60
CA GLY A 51 2.51 18.20 -1.74
C GLY A 51 1.82 17.92 -3.08
N CYS A 52 0.99 16.87 -3.16
CA CYS A 52 0.33 16.43 -4.39
C CYS A 52 -1.19 16.29 -4.26
N HIS A 53 -1.70 16.04 -3.05
CA HIS A 53 -3.12 15.81 -2.76
C HIS A 53 -3.66 16.91 -1.86
N THR A 54 -4.72 17.58 -2.31
CA THR A 54 -5.45 18.58 -1.53
C THR A 54 -6.55 17.92 -0.70
N LEU A 55 -7.17 18.69 0.20
CA LEU A 55 -8.33 18.26 1.00
C LEU A 55 -9.61 19.07 0.69
N ASP A 56 -9.56 20.00 -0.26
CA ASP A 56 -10.58 21.02 -0.50
C ASP A 56 -11.52 20.72 -1.70
N GLY A 57 -11.34 19.56 -2.34
CA GLY A 57 -12.08 19.14 -3.52
C GLY A 57 -11.41 19.54 -4.85
N ASN A 58 -10.39 20.39 -4.84
CA ASN A 58 -9.71 20.82 -6.07
C ASN A 58 -8.48 19.94 -6.35
N PRO A 59 -8.33 19.35 -7.54
CA PRO A 59 -7.13 18.56 -7.85
C PRO A 59 -5.87 19.44 -7.91
N LEU A 60 -4.71 18.82 -7.64
CA LEU A 60 -3.39 19.46 -7.81
C LEU A 60 -2.55 18.60 -8.77
N VAL A 61 -1.54 17.89 -8.27
CA VAL A 61 -0.78 16.89 -9.06
C VAL A 61 -1.54 15.57 -9.07
N GLY A 62 -2.15 15.22 -7.94
CA GLY A 62 -3.05 14.07 -7.79
C GLY A 62 -4.50 14.52 -7.50
N PRO A 63 -5.43 13.55 -7.40
CA PRO A 63 -6.81 13.82 -7.01
C PRO A 63 -6.89 14.39 -5.59
N SER A 64 -7.91 15.20 -5.32
CA SER A 64 -8.24 15.64 -3.97
C SER A 64 -8.68 14.47 -3.08
N PHE A 65 -8.43 14.58 -1.78
CA PHE A 65 -8.91 13.68 -0.74
C PHE A 65 -10.13 14.21 0.03
N HIS A 66 -10.80 15.25 -0.49
CA HIS A 66 -12.12 15.62 0.02
C HIS A 66 -13.11 14.44 -0.15
N GLU A 67 -13.74 13.99 0.95
CA GLU A 67 -14.64 12.83 0.99
C GLU A 67 -13.92 11.55 0.52
N TYR A 68 -12.64 11.39 0.88
CA TYR A 68 -11.82 10.29 0.40
C TYR A 68 -12.34 8.92 0.84
N GLY A 69 -12.80 8.76 2.08
CA GLY A 69 -13.29 7.46 2.57
C GLY A 69 -14.44 6.93 1.71
N LYS A 70 -15.38 7.81 1.35
CA LYS A 70 -16.47 7.51 0.42
C LYS A 70 -15.95 7.23 -0.99
N THR A 71 -15.05 8.08 -1.48
CA THR A 71 -14.46 7.95 -2.82
C THR A 71 -13.68 6.64 -2.99
N ALA A 72 -12.87 6.25 -1.99
CA ALA A 72 -12.10 5.02 -1.96
C ALA A 72 -13.00 3.79 -1.95
N SER A 73 -14.07 3.80 -1.15
CA SER A 73 -15.06 2.71 -1.08
C SER A 73 -15.74 2.42 -2.41
N ALA A 74 -15.90 3.43 -3.26
CA ALA A 74 -16.56 3.30 -4.56
C ALA A 74 -15.58 3.06 -5.72
N ARG A 75 -14.26 3.15 -5.49
CA ARG A 75 -13.29 3.29 -6.58
C ARG A 75 -13.09 2.00 -7.38
N ARG A 76 -13.01 0.87 -6.69
CA ARG A 76 -12.76 -0.43 -7.30
C ARG A 76 -13.72 -1.45 -6.73
N THR A 77 -14.50 -2.08 -7.61
CA THR A 77 -15.45 -3.12 -7.24
C THR A 77 -14.72 -4.35 -6.68
N GLY A 78 -15.24 -4.92 -5.60
CA GLY A 78 -14.71 -6.17 -5.03
C GLY A 78 -13.55 -6.00 -4.05
N ILE A 79 -13.14 -4.77 -3.72
CA ILE A 79 -12.17 -4.48 -2.64
C ILE A 79 -12.70 -3.39 -1.71
N THR A 80 -12.22 -3.40 -0.46
CA THR A 80 -12.57 -2.38 0.54
C THR A 80 -11.82 -1.07 0.28
N ALA A 81 -12.29 0.03 0.89
CA ALA A 81 -11.56 1.30 0.87
C ALA A 81 -10.14 1.14 1.45
N GLN A 82 -10.00 0.38 2.55
CA GLN A 82 -8.69 0.12 3.16
C GLN A 82 -7.74 -0.61 2.21
N GLN A 83 -8.21 -1.64 1.51
CA GLN A 83 -7.44 -2.38 0.51
C GLN A 83 -7.03 -1.48 -0.67
N TYR A 84 -7.95 -0.65 -1.14
CA TYR A 84 -7.68 0.34 -2.19
C TYR A 84 -6.61 1.35 -1.76
N THR A 85 -6.76 1.96 -0.58
CA THR A 85 -5.82 2.95 -0.04
C THR A 85 -4.44 2.34 0.17
N TYR A 86 -4.37 1.17 0.79
CA TYR A 86 -3.11 0.44 0.99
C TYR A 86 -2.41 0.20 -0.36
N THR A 87 -3.11 -0.40 -1.32
CA THR A 87 -2.56 -0.68 -2.66
C THR A 87 -2.12 0.59 -3.35
N SER A 88 -2.88 1.68 -3.26
CA SER A 88 -2.52 2.98 -3.85
C SER A 88 -1.24 3.57 -3.23
N ILE A 89 -0.99 3.33 -1.95
CA ILE A 89 0.25 3.78 -1.28
C ILE A 89 1.43 2.89 -1.66
N VAL A 90 1.31 1.57 -1.54
CA VAL A 90 2.46 0.66 -1.72
C VAL A 90 2.73 0.30 -3.18
N ARG A 91 1.73 0.41 -4.06
CA ARG A 91 1.75 0.12 -5.50
C ARG A 91 0.94 1.16 -6.28
N PRO A 92 1.34 2.45 -6.28
CA PRO A 92 0.56 3.53 -6.88
C PRO A 92 0.27 3.36 -8.38
N GLY A 93 1.11 2.61 -9.11
CA GLY A 93 0.92 2.33 -10.53
C GLY A 93 -0.15 1.28 -10.84
N ASP A 94 -0.62 0.50 -9.85
CA ASP A 94 -1.59 -0.58 -10.05
C ASP A 94 -2.99 -0.05 -10.37
N TYR A 95 -3.28 1.18 -9.95
CA TYR A 95 -4.50 1.88 -10.30
C TYR A 95 -4.23 3.37 -10.39
N VAL A 96 -4.28 3.90 -11.60
CA VAL A 96 -4.17 5.33 -11.87
C VAL A 96 -5.57 5.88 -12.10
N VAL A 97 -5.92 6.93 -11.37
CA VAL A 97 -7.22 7.61 -11.51
C VAL A 97 -7.32 8.27 -12.89
N ASP A 98 -8.46 8.08 -13.56
CA ASP A 98 -8.75 8.75 -14.83
C ASP A 98 -8.52 10.26 -14.74
N GLY A 99 -7.79 10.80 -15.72
CA GLY A 99 -7.40 12.21 -15.77
C GLY A 99 -6.09 12.57 -15.05
N PHE A 100 -5.42 11.61 -14.40
CA PHE A 100 -4.11 11.82 -13.75
C PHE A 100 -2.99 10.99 -14.38
N SER A 101 -1.77 11.49 -14.25
CA SER A 101 -0.55 10.79 -14.69
C SER A 101 -0.05 9.82 -13.61
N ASN A 102 0.64 8.76 -14.02
CA ASN A 102 1.31 7.83 -13.10
C ASN A 102 2.60 8.45 -12.53
N VAL A 103 2.45 9.37 -11.57
CA VAL A 103 3.57 10.15 -10.99
C VAL A 103 3.65 10.07 -9.47
N MET A 104 2.74 9.35 -8.82
CA MET A 104 2.80 9.15 -7.37
C MET A 104 4.08 8.37 -7.00
N TYR A 105 4.76 8.82 -5.95
CA TYR A 105 6.07 8.31 -5.56
C TYR A 105 6.02 6.79 -5.30
N SER A 106 6.72 6.01 -6.12
CA SER A 106 6.56 4.54 -6.16
C SER A 106 7.21 3.80 -5.00
N GLN A 107 8.00 4.48 -4.16
CA GLN A 107 8.78 3.83 -3.10
C GLN A 107 8.17 3.96 -1.70
N PHE A 108 6.93 4.45 -1.53
CA PHE A 108 6.32 4.57 -0.20
C PHE A 108 6.35 3.25 0.58
N GLY A 109 6.06 2.11 -0.06
CA GLY A 109 6.12 0.80 0.58
C GLY A 109 7.51 0.41 1.12
N GLN A 110 8.59 0.98 0.57
CA GLN A 110 9.96 0.75 1.07
C GLN A 110 10.44 1.84 2.03
N ARG A 111 9.86 3.05 1.97
CA ARG A 111 10.28 4.19 2.79
C ARG A 111 9.52 4.32 4.10
N LEU A 112 8.27 3.87 4.14
CA LEU A 112 7.41 3.96 5.31
C LEU A 112 7.36 2.62 6.02
N SER A 113 7.36 2.66 7.34
CA SER A 113 7.09 1.47 8.14
C SER A 113 5.63 1.03 8.01
N ARG A 114 5.34 -0.23 8.33
CA ARG A 114 3.95 -0.74 8.36
C ARG A 114 3.04 0.09 9.27
N GLN A 115 3.56 0.57 10.41
CA GLN A 115 2.79 1.46 11.31
C GLN A 115 2.50 2.81 10.66
N GLN A 116 3.46 3.43 9.97
CA GLN A 116 3.23 4.71 9.28
C GLN A 116 2.20 4.58 8.16
N ILE A 117 2.22 3.46 7.42
CA ILE A 117 1.21 3.16 6.40
C ILE A 117 -0.17 2.97 7.06
N ALA A 118 -0.26 2.23 8.17
CA ALA A 118 -1.50 2.04 8.91
C ALA A 118 -2.07 3.37 9.45
N ASP A 119 -1.22 4.22 10.02
CA ASP A 119 -1.60 5.54 10.53
C ASP A 119 -2.12 6.45 9.39
N LEU A 120 -1.41 6.50 8.25
CA LEU A 120 -1.86 7.24 7.07
C LEU A 120 -3.21 6.73 6.56
N ILE A 121 -3.39 5.41 6.43
CA ILE A 121 -4.67 4.85 5.99
C ILE A 121 -5.79 5.20 6.97
N ALA A 122 -5.53 5.10 8.28
CA ALA A 122 -6.50 5.48 9.31
C ALA A 122 -6.93 6.94 9.16
N TYR A 123 -5.98 7.86 8.96
CA TYR A 123 -6.29 9.27 8.71
C TYR A 123 -7.07 9.49 7.42
N LEU A 124 -6.58 8.96 6.29
CA LEU A 124 -7.20 9.18 4.99
C LEU A 124 -8.65 8.69 4.96
N LEU A 125 -8.95 7.58 5.63
CA LEU A 125 -10.31 7.05 5.70
C LEU A 125 -11.26 7.85 6.61
N THR A 126 -10.76 8.83 7.38
CA THR A 126 -11.61 9.82 8.08
C THR A 126 -12.03 11.00 7.22
N LEU A 127 -11.41 11.18 6.04
CA LEU A 127 -11.63 12.30 5.14
C LEU A 127 -12.80 12.10 4.19
#